data_AF-A0A7Y1U9T4-F1
#
_entry.id   AF-A0A7Y1U9T4-F1
#
_cell.length_a   1.000
_cell.length_b   1.000
_cell.length_c   1.000
_cell.angle_alpha   90.00
_cell.angle_beta   90.00
_cell.angle_gamma   90.00
#
_symmetry.space_group_name_H-M   'P 1'
#
loop_
_entity.id
_entity.type
_entity.pdbx_description
1 polymer ?
#
loop_
_entity_poly.entity_id
_entity_poly.type
_entity_poly.pdbx_seq_one_letter_code
_entity_poly.pdbx_strand_id
1 'polypeptide(L)' 'KRFIKTGMFEGEPEKDIYGKSPDLPLKAISKKPITSTDQELITNPRARSAKMRVAEKAQKQT' A
#
# COMPACT_ATOMS: atom_id res chain seq x y z
N LYS A 1 -2.03 -5.39 3.10
CA LYS A 1 -1.71 -4.80 1.76
C LYS A 1 -2.91 -4.72 0.82
N ARG A 2 -3.83 -5.71 0.84
CA ARG A 2 -5.07 -5.67 0.04
C ARG A 2 -5.90 -4.44 0.37
N PHE A 3 -6.16 -4.20 1.66
CA PHE A 3 -6.87 -3.03 2.15
C PHE A 3 -6.35 -1.68 1.61
N ILE A 4 -5.03 -1.48 1.52
CA ILE A 4 -4.43 -0.27 0.93
C ILE A 4 -4.71 -0.17 -0.58
N LYS A 5 -4.78 -1.29 -1.30
CA LYS A 5 -4.95 -1.36 -2.75
C LYS A 5 -6.41 -1.37 -3.20
N THR A 6 -7.29 -1.98 -2.41
CA THR A 6 -8.68 -2.28 -2.80
C THR A 6 -9.71 -1.78 -1.81
N GLY A 7 -9.31 -1.19 -0.67
CA GLY A 7 -10.23 -0.73 0.37
C GLY A 7 -10.93 -1.83 1.16
N MET A 8 -10.75 -3.10 0.77
CA MET A 8 -11.41 -4.27 1.37
C MET A 8 -10.40 -5.30 1.86
N PHE A 9 -10.76 -6.01 2.93
CA PHE A 9 -9.98 -7.13 3.45
C PHE A 9 -10.28 -8.44 2.70
N GLU A 10 -11.53 -8.63 2.30
CA GLU A 10 -12.08 -9.80 1.59
C GLU A 10 -13.01 -9.34 0.45
N GLY A 11 -13.16 -10.16 -0.60
CA GLY A 11 -13.94 -9.82 -1.80
C GLY A 11 -13.16 -9.08 -2.90
N GLU A 12 -13.83 -8.86 -4.04
CA GLU A 12 -13.30 -8.05 -5.15
C GLU A 12 -13.90 -6.64 -5.11
N PRO A 13 -13.09 -5.58 -5.28
CA PRO A 13 -13.62 -4.22 -5.36
C PRO A 13 -14.34 -4.03 -6.69
N GLU A 14 -15.50 -3.35 -6.65
CA GLU A 14 -16.13 -2.85 -7.88
C GLU A 14 -15.19 -1.86 -8.56
N LYS A 15 -14.93 -2.12 -9.84
CA LYS A 15 -14.10 -1.28 -10.69
C LYS A 15 -15.00 -0.55 -11.67
N ASP A 16 -14.81 0.76 -11.77
CA ASP A 16 -15.44 1.59 -12.79
C ASP A 16 -14.90 1.22 -14.19
N ILE A 17 -15.50 1.79 -15.24
CA ILE A 17 -15.17 1.60 -16.67
C ILE A 17 -13.67 1.84 -16.95
N TYR A 18 -13.02 2.68 -16.14
CA TYR A 18 -11.57 2.97 -16.22
C TYR A 18 -10.69 2.09 -15.31
N GLY A 19 -11.25 1.04 -14.71
CA GLY A 19 -10.53 0.13 -13.81
C GLY A 19 -10.18 0.73 -12.45
N LYS A 20 -10.71 1.91 -12.11
CA LYS A 20 -10.53 2.56 -10.81
C LYS A 20 -11.62 2.07 -9.85
N SER A 21 -11.25 1.73 -8.63
CA SER A 21 -12.23 1.55 -7.56
C SER A 21 -12.58 2.94 -7.01
N PRO A 22 -13.83 3.40 -7.11
CA PRO A 22 -14.26 4.62 -6.44
C PRO A 22 -14.18 4.42 -4.91
N ASP A 23 -13.82 5.48 -4.19
CA ASP A 23 -13.87 5.54 -2.71
C ASP A 23 -12.96 4.57 -1.92
N LEU A 24 -11.66 4.51 -2.25
CA LEU A 24 -10.73 3.85 -1.31
C LEU A 24 -10.63 4.64 0.01
N PRO A 25 -10.73 3.98 1.17
CA PRO A 25 -10.56 4.62 2.48
C PRO A 25 -9.12 5.10 2.71
N LEU A 26 -8.15 4.50 2.02
CA LEU A 26 -6.74 4.80 2.12
C LEU A 26 -6.16 5.15 0.75
N LYS A 27 -5.38 6.22 0.69
CA LYS A 27 -4.59 6.61 -0.48
C LYS A 27 -3.17 6.07 -0.31
N ALA A 28 -2.74 5.17 -1.18
CA ALA A 28 -1.38 4.64 -1.15
C ALA A 28 -0.35 5.75 -1.47
N ILE A 29 0.59 6.00 -0.55
CA ILE A 29 1.67 6.98 -0.74
C ILE A 29 2.73 6.38 -1.67
N SER A 30 3.09 5.11 -1.46
CA SER A 30 4.02 4.38 -2.31
C SER A 30 3.32 3.28 -3.11
N LYS A 31 3.46 3.30 -4.43
CA LYS A 31 2.94 2.24 -5.33
C LYS A 31 3.71 0.94 -5.17
N LYS A 32 5.03 1.02 -5.00
CA LYS A 32 5.93 -0.11 -4.75
C LYS A 32 6.33 -0.15 -3.27
N PRO A 33 6.53 -1.35 -2.68
CA PRO A 33 7.05 -1.45 -1.33
C PRO A 33 8.44 -0.78 -1.24
N ILE A 34 8.70 -0.09 -0.14
CA ILE A 34 10.02 0.45 0.17
C ILE A 34 10.84 -0.72 0.75
N THR A 35 12.01 -0.95 0.15
CA THR A 35 12.96 -1.98 0.56
C THR A 35 14.14 -1.35 1.28
N SER A 36 14.79 -2.13 2.14
CA SER A 36 16.03 -1.75 2.81
C SER A 36 17.14 -1.46 1.79
N THR A 37 18.06 -0.59 2.17
CA THR A 37 19.22 -0.22 1.34
C THR A 37 20.35 -1.25 1.49
N ASP A 38 21.28 -1.31 0.53
CA ASP A 38 22.37 -2.29 0.56
C ASP A 38 23.27 -2.15 1.79
N GLN A 39 23.49 -0.92 2.25
CA GLN A 39 24.25 -0.65 3.48
C GLN A 39 23.54 -1.22 4.73
N GLU A 40 22.21 -1.07 4.79
CA GLU A 40 21.40 -1.59 5.89
C GLU A 40 21.32 -3.12 5.88
N LEU A 41 21.38 -3.75 4.71
CA LEU A 41 21.42 -5.21 4.59
C LEU A 41 22.74 -5.80 5.12
N ILE A 42 23.84 -5.06 5.02
CA ILE A 42 25.15 -5.47 5.53
C ILE A 42 25.19 -5.34 7.06
N THR A 43 24.68 -4.23 7.61
CA THR A 43 24.68 -3.99 9.06
C THR A 43 23.58 -4.76 9.80
N ASN A 44 22.45 -5.03 9.13
CA ASN A 44 21.31 -5.76 9.68
C ASN A 44 20.77 -6.81 8.69
N PRO A 45 21.27 -8.05 8.75
CA PRO A 45 20.83 -9.14 7.88
C PRO A 45 19.33 -9.47 8.00
N ARG A 46 18.68 -9.13 9.13
CA ARG A 46 17.23 -9.34 9.32
C ARG A 46 16.38 -8.41 8.46
N ALA A 47 16.94 -7.32 7.95
CA ALA A 47 16.23 -6.37 7.09
C ALA A 47 16.01 -6.89 5.66
N ARG A 48 16.66 -7.99 5.25
CA ARG A 48 16.61 -8.54 3.88
C ARG A 48 15.20 -8.83 3.35
N SER A 49 14.25 -9.16 4.22
CA SER A 49 12.87 -9.46 3.83
C SER A 49 11.89 -8.31 4.10
N ALA A 50 12.36 -7.20 4.68
CA ALA A 50 11.50 -6.07 5.04
C ALA A 50 10.94 -5.37 3.80
N LYS A 51 9.62 -5.20 3.77
CA LYS A 51 8.89 -4.53 2.68
C LYS A 51 7.87 -3.56 3.29
N MET A 52 8.26 -2.31 3.44
CA MET A 52 7.41 -1.27 4.02
C MET A 52 6.38 -0.80 2.99
N ARG A 53 5.12 -0.66 3.41
CA ARG A 53 4.03 -0.10 2.61
C ARG A 53 3.32 0.95 3.44
N VAL A 54 3.13 2.14 2.89
CA VAL A 54 2.56 3.29 3.60
C VAL A 54 1.36 3.82 2.82
N ALA A 55 0.31 4.17 3.53
CA ALA A 55 -0.89 4.77 2.99
C ALA A 55 -1.41 5.85 3.95
N GLU A 56 -2.04 6.87 3.39
CA GLU A 56 -2.68 7.95 4.12
C GLU A 56 -4.19 7.71 4.16
N LYS A 57 -4.87 8.13 5.24
CA LYS A 57 -6.33 8.12 5.31
C LYS A 57 -6.87 9.20 4.36
N ALA A 58 -7.67 8.81 3.38
CA ALA A 58 -8.33 9.80 2.52
C ALA A 58 -9.31 10.60 3.39
N GLN A 59 -9.11 11.92 3.49
CA GLN A 59 -10.10 12.78 4.14
C GLN A 59 -11.38 12.74 3.31
N LYS A 60 -12.44 12.17 3.88
CA LYS A 60 -13.79 12.51 3.42
C LYS A 60 -14.00 13.96 3.81
N GLN A 61 -14.12 14.85 2.83
CA GLN A 61 -14.66 16.18 3.09
C GLN A 61 -16.11 15.96 3.53
N THR A 62 -16.37 16.22 4.81
CA THR A 62 -17.72 16.35 5.36
C THR A 62 -18.27 17.71 4.98
#